data_AF-A0A973PCX1-F1
#
_entry.id   AF-A0A973PCX1-F1
#
_cell.length_a   1.000
_cell.length_b   1.000
_cell.length_c   1.000
_cell.angle_alpha   90.00
_cell.angle_beta   90.00
_cell.angle_gamma   90.00
#
_symmetry.space_group_name_H-M   'P 1'
#
loop_
_entity.id
_entity.type
_entity.pdbx_description
1 polymer ?
#
loop_
_entity_poly.entity_id
_entity_poly.type
_entity_poly.pdbx_seq_one_letter_code
_entity_poly.pdbx_strand_id
1 'polypeptide(L)'
;MAKVTDLVKRVLVGRALRSGQLHEQLLPKRIALPVFASDALSSVAYAPQEILVILSLAGVSFYTYSPWIALAVVVVMLTVVASYRQNVHAYPSGGGDYEVATTNLGKNAGLTVASALMVDYVLTVAVSVANGVDYVGATVPFVGEHKPAIAIIIVVFLTVVNLRGLRESGVAFAIPTYAFMVSTIGLVLWGGFRLLVLGDDLHAPSADFQITPEQSNLTSFAAAFLILRAFSSGCAALTGVEAISNGVPAFRKPK
;
A
#
# COMPACT_ATOMS: atom_id res chain seq x y z
N MET A 1 -43.83 -3.80 13.31
CA MET A 1 -43.37 -2.44 13.66
C MET A 1 -41.86 -2.39 13.44
N ALA A 2 -41.36 -1.51 12.58
CA ALA A 2 -39.91 -1.33 12.42
C ALA A 2 -39.36 -0.80 13.75
N LYS A 3 -38.41 -1.50 14.37
CA LYS A 3 -37.78 -1.00 15.61
C LYS A 3 -37.01 0.27 15.26
N VAL A 4 -36.91 1.23 16.19
CA VAL A 4 -36.08 2.45 16.00
C VAL A 4 -34.66 2.08 15.55
N THR A 5 -34.15 0.94 16.03
CA THR A 5 -32.89 0.32 15.61
C THR A 5 -32.84 -0.03 14.12
N ASP A 6 -33.94 -0.48 13.52
CA ASP A 6 -34.02 -0.79 12.08
C ASP A 6 -34.03 0.49 11.24
N LEU A 7 -34.64 1.58 11.74
CA LEU A 7 -34.63 2.88 11.08
C LEU A 7 -33.22 3.51 11.12
N VAL A 8 -32.56 3.49 12.27
CA VAL A 8 -31.17 3.95 12.42
C VAL A 8 -30.22 3.11 11.57
N LYS A 9 -30.38 1.77 11.58
CA LYS A 9 -29.63 0.86 10.71
C LYS A 9 -29.88 1.14 9.24
N ARG A 10 -31.11 1.43 8.83
CA ARG A 10 -31.45 1.69 7.42
C ARG A 10 -30.98 3.07 6.95
N VAL A 11 -30.90 4.05 7.84
CA VAL A 11 -30.32 5.38 7.57
C VAL A 11 -28.79 5.31 7.49
N LEU A 12 -28.14 4.56 8.40
CA LEU A 12 -26.67 4.44 8.42
C LEU A 12 -26.15 3.46 7.36
N VAL A 13 -26.70 2.24 7.31
CA VAL A 13 -26.21 1.11 6.49
C VAL A 13 -26.98 0.96 5.17
N GLY A 14 -28.06 1.71 4.95
CA GLY A 14 -28.86 1.59 3.73
C GLY A 14 -29.82 0.38 3.75
N ARG A 15 -30.43 0.08 2.60
CA ARG A 15 -31.32 -1.09 2.47
C ARG A 15 -30.46 -2.36 2.37
N ALA A 16 -30.87 -3.41 3.08
CA ALA A 16 -30.23 -4.72 2.95
C ALA A 16 -30.31 -5.19 1.48
N LEU A 17 -29.15 -5.38 0.86
CA LEU A 17 -29.05 -5.97 -0.48
C LEU A 17 -29.43 -7.45 -0.38
N ARG A 18 -30.26 -7.92 -1.31
CA ARG A 18 -30.62 -9.35 -1.38
C ARG A 18 -29.37 -10.14 -1.79
N SER A 19 -29.08 -11.24 -1.09
CA SER A 19 -27.93 -12.12 -1.36
C SER A 19 -27.83 -12.62 -2.81
N GLY A 20 -28.93 -12.59 -3.57
CA GLY A 20 -28.97 -12.94 -5.00
C GLY A 20 -28.50 -11.86 -5.98
N GLN A 21 -28.29 -10.61 -5.54
CA GLN A 21 -27.77 -9.52 -6.39
C GLN A 21 -26.23 -9.40 -6.35
N LEU A 22 -25.56 -10.19 -5.51
CA LEU A 22 -24.09 -10.32 -5.44
C LEU A 22 -23.50 -11.15 -6.60
N HIS A 23 -24.22 -11.26 -7.73
CA HIS A 23 -23.72 -11.93 -8.92
C HIS A 23 -22.56 -11.11 -9.51
N GLU A 24 -21.35 -11.60 -9.24
CA GLU A 24 -20.09 -11.40 -9.95
C GLU A 24 -20.21 -10.67 -11.29
N GLN A 25 -20.21 -9.33 -11.26
CA GLN A 25 -19.81 -8.59 -12.44
C GLN A 25 -18.30 -8.72 -12.57
N LEU A 26 -17.86 -9.75 -13.29
CA LEU A 26 -16.46 -9.93 -13.64
C LEU A 26 -15.94 -8.64 -14.29
N LEU A 27 -14.96 -8.03 -13.66
CA LEU A 27 -14.41 -6.75 -14.09
C LEU A 27 -13.44 -6.97 -15.25
N PRO A 28 -13.49 -6.16 -16.32
CA PRO A 28 -12.46 -6.19 -17.35
C PRO A 28 -11.10 -5.79 -16.74
N LYS A 29 -9.99 -6.32 -17.27
CA LYS A 29 -8.63 -6.06 -16.74
C LYS A 29 -8.33 -4.59 -16.50
N ARG A 30 -8.82 -3.70 -17.38
CA ARG A 30 -8.64 -2.24 -17.29
C ARG A 30 -9.28 -1.60 -16.05
N ILE A 31 -10.27 -2.25 -15.45
CA ILE A 31 -10.92 -1.78 -14.22
C ILE A 31 -10.43 -2.60 -13.03
N ALA A 32 -10.30 -3.92 -13.20
CA ALA A 32 -9.84 -4.81 -12.15
C ALA A 32 -8.42 -4.50 -11.68
N LEU A 33 -7.47 -4.29 -12.60
CA LEU A 33 -6.07 -4.02 -12.23
C LEU A 33 -5.93 -2.77 -11.38
N PRO A 34 -6.45 -1.59 -11.75
CA PRO A 34 -6.37 -0.40 -10.88
C PRO A 34 -7.08 -0.56 -9.53
N VAL A 35 -8.15 -1.36 -9.47
CA VAL A 35 -8.88 -1.59 -8.22
C VAL A 35 -8.04 -2.45 -7.28
N PHE A 36 -7.52 -3.59 -7.74
CA PHE A 36 -6.75 -4.50 -6.90
C PHE A 36 -5.29 -4.05 -6.70
N ALA A 37 -4.69 -3.36 -7.67
CA ALA A 37 -3.35 -2.79 -7.55
C ALA A 37 -3.32 -1.49 -6.76
N SER A 38 -4.47 -0.91 -6.40
CA SER A 38 -4.52 0.32 -5.59
C SER A 38 -3.76 0.17 -4.28
N ASP A 39 -3.81 -1.02 -3.66
CA ASP A 39 -3.10 -1.32 -2.42
C ASP A 39 -1.58 -1.25 -2.62
N ALA A 40 -1.05 -2.03 -3.57
CA ALA A 40 0.37 -2.00 -3.93
C ALA A 40 0.86 -0.62 -4.39
N LEU A 41 0.04 0.12 -5.14
CA LEU A 41 0.37 1.47 -5.59
C LEU A 41 0.39 2.47 -4.44
N SER A 42 -0.44 2.28 -3.42
CA SER A 42 -0.44 3.13 -2.23
C SER A 42 0.85 2.98 -1.43
N SER A 43 1.42 1.76 -1.38
CA SER A 43 2.71 1.47 -0.72
C SER A 43 3.87 2.25 -1.32
N VAL A 44 3.82 2.57 -2.61
CA VAL A 44 4.84 3.39 -3.29
C VAL A 44 4.89 4.82 -2.73
N ALA A 45 3.79 5.33 -2.18
CA ALA A 45 3.74 6.70 -1.67
C ALA A 45 4.50 6.85 -0.33
N TYR A 46 4.49 5.83 0.52
CA TYR A 46 5.06 5.91 1.87
C TYR A 46 6.34 5.08 2.08
N ALA A 47 6.50 3.95 1.41
CA ALA A 47 7.66 3.07 1.65
C ALA A 47 9.02 3.70 1.35
N PRO A 48 9.21 4.52 0.29
CA PRO A 48 10.46 5.24 0.08
C PRO A 48 10.79 6.21 1.23
N GLN A 49 9.78 6.87 1.79
CA GLN A 49 9.96 7.76 2.93
C GLN A 49 10.42 6.98 4.17
N GLU A 50 9.87 5.80 4.42
CA GLU A 50 10.28 4.97 5.56
C GLU A 50 11.76 4.56 5.51
N ILE A 51 12.30 4.28 4.32
CA ILE A 51 13.74 4.05 4.15
C ILE A 51 14.54 5.27 4.62
N LEU A 52 14.13 6.47 4.19
CA LEU A 52 14.82 7.72 4.52
C LEU A 52 14.68 8.08 6.01
N VAL A 53 13.51 7.87 6.62
CA VAL A 53 13.29 8.13 8.05
C VAL A 53 14.16 7.23 8.92
N ILE A 54 14.32 5.95 8.58
CA ILE A 54 15.21 5.07 9.34
C ILE A 54 16.68 5.45 9.13
N LEU A 55 17.09 5.77 7.90
CA LEU A 55 18.46 6.20 7.63
C LEU A 55 18.79 7.54 8.28
N SER A 56 17.80 8.43 8.48
CA SER A 56 18.03 9.73 9.14
C SER A 56 18.47 9.57 10.60
N LEU A 57 18.07 8.47 11.25
CA LEU A 57 18.53 8.13 12.61
C LEU A 57 20.04 7.85 12.67
N ALA A 58 20.61 7.38 11.55
CA ALA A 58 22.05 7.11 11.41
C ALA A 58 22.85 8.35 10.94
N GLY A 59 22.15 9.42 10.53
CA GLY A 59 22.74 10.65 10.01
C GLY A 59 22.69 10.77 8.48
N VAL A 60 22.93 11.99 7.99
CA VAL A 60 22.79 12.35 6.56
C VAL A 60 23.67 11.51 5.63
N SER A 61 24.85 11.08 6.08
CA SER A 61 25.77 10.24 5.29
C SER A 61 25.15 8.91 4.86
N PHE A 62 24.22 8.38 5.67
CA PHE A 62 23.58 7.10 5.41
C PHE A 62 22.57 7.15 4.25
N TYR A 63 22.13 8.33 3.81
CA TYR A 63 21.28 8.46 2.63
C TYR A 63 21.93 7.93 1.35
N THR A 64 23.26 7.89 1.30
CA THR A 64 24.02 7.24 0.21
C THR A 64 23.66 5.75 0.04
N TYR A 65 23.19 5.09 1.10
CA TYR A 65 22.75 3.69 1.03
C TYR A 65 21.31 3.53 0.53
N SER A 66 20.51 4.60 0.44
CA SER A 66 19.11 4.55 0.03
C SER A 66 18.90 3.87 -1.34
N PRO A 67 19.67 4.19 -2.42
CA PRO A 67 19.51 3.53 -3.71
C PRO A 67 19.82 2.02 -3.65
N TRP A 68 20.80 1.61 -2.85
CA TRP A 68 21.17 0.20 -2.67
C TRP A 68 20.09 -0.58 -1.92
N ILE A 69 19.50 0.03 -0.89
CA ILE A 69 18.38 -0.54 -0.15
C ILE A 69 17.16 -0.66 -1.07
N ALA A 70 16.85 0.38 -1.84
CA ALA A 70 15.76 0.35 -2.81
C ALA A 70 15.96 -0.75 -3.86
N LEU A 71 17.18 -0.93 -4.37
CA LEU A 71 17.52 -2.03 -5.29
C LEU A 71 17.27 -3.40 -4.64
N ALA A 72 17.67 -3.60 -3.39
CA ALA A 72 17.40 -4.84 -2.67
C ALA A 72 15.88 -5.10 -2.52
N VAL A 73 15.09 -4.07 -2.21
CA VAL A 73 13.62 -4.17 -2.14
C VAL A 73 13.03 -4.55 -3.51
N VAL A 74 13.53 -3.97 -4.61
CA VAL A 74 13.10 -4.32 -5.97
C VAL A 74 13.41 -5.79 -6.30
N VAL A 75 14.58 -6.29 -5.91
CA VAL A 75 14.93 -7.72 -6.12
C VAL A 75 13.96 -8.63 -5.37
N VAL A 76 13.63 -8.31 -4.12
CA VAL A 76 12.62 -9.07 -3.36
C VAL A 76 11.25 -8.97 -4.03
N MET A 77 10.85 -7.78 -4.48
CA MET A 77 9.57 -7.57 -5.18
C MET A 77 9.47 -8.46 -6.42
N LEU A 78 10.50 -8.49 -7.27
CA LEU A 78 10.52 -9.35 -8.45
C LEU A 78 10.41 -10.83 -8.08
N THR A 79 11.09 -11.24 -7.01
CA THR A 79 11.02 -12.62 -6.50
C THR A 79 9.61 -12.97 -6.02
N VAL A 80 8.98 -12.07 -5.27
CA VAL A 80 7.61 -12.22 -4.77
C VAL A 80 6.62 -12.29 -5.92
N VAL A 81 6.71 -11.39 -6.91
CA VAL A 81 5.86 -11.41 -8.10
C VAL A 81 6.03 -12.69 -8.91
N ALA A 82 7.27 -13.18 -9.07
CA ALA A 82 7.54 -14.44 -9.74
C ALA A 82 6.92 -15.64 -8.99
N SER A 83 6.95 -15.62 -7.66
CA SER A 83 6.31 -16.63 -6.79
C SER A 83 4.78 -16.59 -6.90
N TYR A 84 4.16 -15.41 -6.76
CA TYR A 84 2.70 -15.26 -6.88
C TYR A 84 2.20 -15.65 -8.27
N ARG A 85 2.98 -15.40 -9.33
CA ARG A 85 2.63 -15.86 -10.67
C ARG A 85 2.51 -17.38 -10.71
N GLN A 86 3.38 -18.13 -10.05
CA GLN A 86 3.26 -19.59 -9.97
C GLN A 86 2.04 -20.01 -9.15
N ASN A 87 1.82 -19.37 -7.99
CA ASN A 87 0.66 -19.65 -7.13
C ASN A 87 -0.68 -19.44 -7.85
N VAL A 88 -0.83 -18.34 -8.58
CA VAL A 88 -2.07 -18.03 -9.31
C VAL A 88 -2.36 -19.06 -10.42
N HIS A 89 -1.34 -19.64 -11.05
CA HIS A 89 -1.53 -20.69 -12.06
C HIS A 89 -1.89 -22.04 -11.41
N ALA A 90 -1.30 -22.35 -10.24
CA ALA A 90 -1.56 -23.59 -9.51
C ALA A 90 -2.91 -23.58 -8.77
N TYR A 91 -3.37 -22.42 -8.30
CA TYR A 91 -4.59 -22.23 -7.50
C TYR A 91 -5.54 -21.20 -8.13
N PRO A 92 -6.22 -21.55 -9.25
CA PRO A 92 -7.09 -20.64 -9.99
C PRO A 92 -8.42 -20.30 -9.28
N SER A 93 -8.74 -21.02 -8.21
CA SER A 93 -9.85 -20.78 -7.27
C SER A 93 -9.76 -19.43 -6.58
N GLY A 94 -8.56 -18.85 -6.46
CA GLY A 94 -8.35 -17.53 -5.88
C GLY A 94 -8.47 -17.48 -4.36
N GLY A 95 -8.36 -18.60 -3.65
CA GLY A 95 -8.33 -18.64 -2.19
C GLY A 95 -7.02 -18.11 -1.58
N GLY A 96 -6.10 -17.64 -2.40
CA GLY A 96 -4.91 -16.92 -1.98
C GLY A 96 -3.96 -17.75 -1.13
N ASP A 97 -3.16 -17.06 -0.33
CA ASP A 97 -2.16 -17.69 0.54
C ASP A 97 -2.80 -18.61 1.59
N TYR A 98 -4.05 -18.36 1.97
CA TYR A 98 -4.81 -19.22 2.88
C TYR A 98 -5.05 -20.61 2.28
N GLU A 99 -5.50 -20.68 1.03
CA GLU A 99 -5.75 -21.95 0.33
C GLU A 99 -4.43 -22.71 0.11
N VAL A 100 -3.38 -22.00 -0.28
CA VAL A 100 -2.04 -22.58 -0.48
C VAL A 100 -1.51 -23.19 0.81
N ALA A 101 -1.53 -22.45 1.92
CA ALA A 101 -1.02 -22.93 3.20
C ALA A 101 -1.87 -24.07 3.78
N THR A 102 -3.19 -23.97 3.67
CA THR A 102 -4.10 -25.00 4.20
C THR A 102 -3.93 -26.32 3.46
N THR A 103 -3.83 -26.27 2.13
CA THR A 103 -3.74 -27.48 1.30
C THR A 103 -2.38 -28.16 1.45
N ASN A 104 -1.28 -27.40 1.57
CA ASN A 104 0.07 -27.98 1.57
C ASN A 104 0.64 -28.26 2.97
N LEU A 105 0.28 -27.45 3.97
CA LEU A 105 0.86 -27.51 5.32
C LEU A 105 -0.16 -27.86 6.41
N GLY A 106 -1.43 -27.99 6.02
CA GLY A 106 -2.53 -28.36 6.91
C GLY A 106 -3.22 -27.17 7.58
N LYS A 107 -4.28 -27.51 8.33
CA LYS A 107 -5.23 -26.53 8.88
C LYS A 107 -4.59 -25.49 9.82
N ASN A 108 -3.61 -25.90 10.62
CA ASN A 108 -2.96 -24.99 11.58
C ASN A 108 -2.16 -23.90 10.86
N ALA A 109 -1.41 -24.25 9.81
CA ALA A 109 -0.70 -23.29 8.98
C ALA A 109 -1.67 -22.35 8.26
N GLY A 110 -2.77 -22.90 7.72
CA GLY A 110 -3.85 -22.11 7.16
C GLY A 110 -4.44 -21.09 8.14
N LEU A 111 -4.70 -21.50 9.39
CA LEU A 111 -5.22 -20.61 10.43
C LEU A 111 -4.26 -19.46 10.75
N THR A 112 -2.94 -19.75 10.80
CA THR A 112 -1.92 -18.72 10.99
C THR A 112 -1.95 -17.69 9.86
N VAL A 113 -2.02 -18.15 8.61
CA VAL A 113 -2.11 -17.26 7.43
C VAL A 113 -3.40 -16.44 7.46
N ALA A 114 -4.55 -17.06 7.75
CA ALA A 114 -5.81 -16.34 7.86
C ALA A 114 -5.77 -15.26 8.96
N SER A 115 -5.15 -15.58 10.10
CA SER A 115 -5.01 -14.62 11.21
C SER A 115 -4.09 -13.46 10.82
N ALA A 116 -2.98 -13.74 10.14
CA ALA A 116 -2.07 -12.72 9.62
C ALA A 116 -2.78 -11.81 8.61
N LEU A 117 -3.55 -12.37 7.66
CA LEU A 117 -4.32 -11.60 6.68
C LEU A 117 -5.39 -10.70 7.33
N MET A 118 -6.02 -11.14 8.43
CA MET A 118 -6.97 -10.27 9.16
C MET A 118 -6.28 -9.08 9.80
N VAL A 119 -5.09 -9.28 10.38
CA VAL A 119 -4.29 -8.19 10.94
C VAL A 119 -3.82 -7.25 9.82
N ASP A 120 -3.34 -7.82 8.71
CA ASP A 120 -2.91 -7.09 7.53
C ASP A 120 -4.02 -6.17 7.00
N TYR A 121 -5.24 -6.69 6.78
CA TYR A 121 -6.36 -5.87 6.33
C TYR A 121 -6.73 -4.72 7.28
N VAL A 122 -6.57 -4.89 8.59
CA VAL A 122 -6.77 -3.81 9.56
C VAL A 122 -5.65 -2.77 9.46
N LEU A 123 -4.41 -3.23 9.37
CA LEU A 123 -3.24 -2.36 9.24
C LEU A 123 -3.25 -1.58 7.92
N THR A 124 -3.62 -2.19 6.81
CA THR A 124 -3.71 -1.54 5.49
C THR A 124 -4.65 -0.33 5.54
N VAL A 125 -5.83 -0.47 6.16
CA VAL A 125 -6.78 0.65 6.32
C VAL A 125 -6.18 1.72 7.24
N ALA A 126 -5.58 1.33 8.36
CA ALA A 126 -5.02 2.27 9.33
C ALA A 126 -3.86 3.08 8.72
N VAL A 127 -2.90 2.41 8.09
CA VAL A 127 -1.71 3.02 7.46
C VAL A 127 -2.13 3.91 6.28
N SER A 128 -3.01 3.43 5.41
CA SER A 128 -3.48 4.20 4.24
C SER A 128 -4.18 5.49 4.65
N VAL A 129 -5.06 5.44 5.67
CA VAL A 129 -5.76 6.64 6.14
C VAL A 129 -4.81 7.58 6.87
N ALA A 130 -3.89 7.07 7.70
CA ALA A 130 -2.88 7.90 8.37
C ALA A 130 -2.01 8.67 7.37
N ASN A 131 -1.46 7.97 6.36
CA ASN A 131 -0.66 8.59 5.30
C ASN A 131 -1.49 9.59 4.47
N GLY A 132 -2.73 9.24 4.13
CA GLY A 132 -3.63 10.15 3.43
C GLY A 132 -3.89 11.45 4.21
N VAL A 133 -4.10 11.35 5.52
CA VAL A 133 -4.27 12.51 6.40
C VAL A 133 -2.98 13.31 6.52
N ASP A 134 -1.81 12.66 6.56
CA ASP A 134 -0.52 13.35 6.57
C ASP A 134 -0.29 14.18 5.29
N TYR A 135 -0.60 13.63 4.11
CA TYR A 135 -0.47 14.37 2.85
C TYR A 135 -1.43 15.54 2.76
N VAL A 136 -2.68 15.39 3.20
CA VAL A 136 -3.64 16.50 3.24
C VAL A 136 -3.22 17.52 4.28
N GLY A 137 -2.76 17.07 5.46
CA GLY A 137 -2.28 17.92 6.55
C GLY A 137 -1.07 18.76 6.19
N ALA A 138 -0.26 18.33 5.22
CA ALA A 138 0.85 19.10 4.68
C ALA A 138 0.40 20.37 3.91
N THR A 139 -0.85 20.43 3.45
CA THR A 139 -1.41 21.57 2.71
C THR A 139 -2.56 22.28 3.44
N VAL A 140 -3.26 21.58 4.34
CA VAL A 140 -4.39 22.10 5.10
C VAL A 140 -4.03 22.12 6.60
N PRO A 141 -3.71 23.29 7.19
CA PRO A 141 -3.22 23.39 8.56
C PRO A 141 -4.16 22.78 9.61
N PHE A 142 -5.48 22.99 9.46
CA PHE A 142 -6.47 22.39 10.36
C PHE A 142 -6.36 20.86 10.41
N VAL A 143 -6.08 20.23 9.26
CA VAL A 143 -5.90 18.79 9.16
C VAL A 143 -4.58 18.37 9.82
N GLY A 144 -3.52 19.15 9.61
CA GLY A 144 -2.22 18.95 10.24
C GLY A 144 -2.24 19.02 11.77
N GLU A 145 -3.08 19.86 12.35
CA GLU A 145 -3.22 19.98 13.81
C GLU A 145 -4.09 18.86 14.42
N HIS A 146 -5.06 18.33 13.67
CA HIS A 146 -6.07 17.39 14.18
C HIS A 146 -5.98 16.00 13.53
N LYS A 147 -4.78 15.57 13.12
CA LYS A 147 -4.56 14.34 12.35
C LYS A 147 -5.28 13.10 12.92
N PRO A 148 -5.16 12.75 14.21
CA PRO A 148 -5.79 11.52 14.73
C PRO A 148 -7.32 11.57 14.65
N ALA A 149 -7.92 12.73 14.97
CA ALA A 149 -9.37 12.90 14.94
C ALA A 149 -9.91 12.76 13.51
N ILE A 150 -9.22 13.35 12.53
CA ILE A 150 -9.62 13.30 11.13
C ILE A 150 -9.44 11.90 10.56
N ALA A 151 -8.36 11.21 10.91
CA ALA A 151 -8.15 9.81 10.53
C ALA A 151 -9.30 8.91 11.03
N ILE A 152 -9.70 9.06 12.30
CA ILE A 152 -10.83 8.30 12.88
C ILE A 152 -12.14 8.61 12.13
N ILE A 153 -12.41 9.89 11.85
CA ILE A 153 -13.61 10.30 11.10
C ILE A 153 -13.62 9.67 9.71
N ILE A 154 -12.49 9.65 9.01
CA ILE A 154 -12.35 9.03 7.68
C ILE A 154 -12.57 7.53 7.77
N VAL A 155 -11.99 6.82 8.75
CA VAL A 155 -12.22 5.37 8.94
C VAL A 155 -13.70 5.07 9.20
N VAL A 156 -14.36 5.83 10.07
CA VAL A 156 -15.80 5.68 10.36
C VAL A 156 -16.61 5.95 9.10
N PHE A 157 -16.28 7.00 8.34
CA PHE A 157 -16.94 7.32 7.08
C PHE A 157 -16.79 6.20 6.04
N LEU A 158 -15.57 5.71 5.82
CA LEU A 158 -15.30 4.59 4.92
C LEU A 158 -16.04 3.33 5.37
N THR A 159 -16.13 3.09 6.68
CA THR A 159 -16.89 1.97 7.24
C THR A 159 -18.37 2.09 6.87
N VAL A 160 -18.98 3.26 7.05
CA VAL A 160 -20.38 3.52 6.68
C VAL A 160 -20.60 3.36 5.18
N VAL A 161 -19.69 3.88 4.35
CA VAL A 161 -19.74 3.74 2.88
C VAL A 161 -19.66 2.28 2.44
N ASN A 162 -18.76 1.49 3.05
CA ASN A 162 -18.63 0.06 2.77
C ASN A 162 -19.87 -0.72 3.21
N LEU A 163 -20.43 -0.41 4.38
CA LEU A 163 -21.66 -1.00 4.88
C LEU A 163 -22.87 -0.68 3.99
N ARG A 164 -22.90 0.50 3.35
CA ARG A 164 -23.94 0.89 2.39
C ARG A 164 -23.86 0.19 1.04
N GLY A 165 -22.80 -0.57 0.76
CA GLY A 165 -22.63 -1.27 -0.51
C GLY A 165 -22.33 -0.34 -1.70
N LEU A 166 -21.85 0.89 -1.46
CA LEU A 166 -21.50 1.85 -2.51
C LEU A 166 -20.32 1.39 -3.41
N ARG A 167 -19.72 0.22 -3.12
CA ARG A 167 -18.63 -0.42 -3.87
C ARG A 167 -19.03 -0.98 -5.24
N GLU A 168 -20.29 -0.87 -5.66
CA GLU A 168 -20.79 -1.46 -6.92
C GLU A 168 -20.21 -0.83 -8.22
N SER A 169 -19.50 0.30 -8.15
CA SER A 169 -18.90 0.94 -9.33
C SER A 169 -17.37 0.86 -9.32
N GLY A 170 -16.81 -0.26 -9.81
CA GLY A 170 -15.35 -0.40 -9.99
C GLY A 170 -14.70 0.71 -10.82
N VAL A 171 -15.46 1.40 -11.67
CA VAL A 171 -15.01 2.56 -12.46
C VAL A 171 -14.66 3.76 -11.58
N ALA A 172 -15.44 4.03 -10.53
CA ALA A 172 -15.20 5.16 -9.64
C ALA A 172 -13.87 5.03 -8.88
N PHE A 173 -13.44 3.79 -8.62
CA PHE A 173 -12.16 3.47 -7.98
C PHE A 173 -10.99 3.46 -8.97
N ALA A 174 -11.21 3.18 -10.26
CA ALA A 174 -10.13 3.13 -11.24
C ALA A 174 -9.59 4.51 -11.64
N ILE A 175 -10.44 5.55 -11.65
CA ILE A 175 -10.06 6.90 -12.08
C ILE A 175 -8.94 7.49 -11.20
N PRO A 176 -9.06 7.52 -9.85
CA PRO A 176 -8.00 8.04 -8.98
C PRO A 176 -6.68 7.27 -9.12
N THR A 177 -6.74 5.94 -9.25
CA THR A 177 -5.55 5.11 -9.41
C THR A 177 -4.80 5.44 -10.70
N TYR A 178 -5.52 5.58 -11.82
CA TYR A 178 -4.87 5.96 -13.08
C TYR A 178 -4.33 7.38 -13.05
N ALA A 179 -5.03 8.31 -12.42
CA ALA A 179 -4.54 9.68 -12.22
C ALA A 179 -3.23 9.66 -11.43
N PHE A 180 -3.16 8.90 -10.34
CA PHE A 180 -1.94 8.70 -9.55
C PHE A 180 -0.79 8.10 -10.37
N MET A 181 -1.06 7.04 -11.16
CA MET A 181 -0.04 6.44 -12.02
C MET A 181 0.52 7.43 -13.03
N VAL A 182 -0.36 8.17 -13.72
CA VAL A 182 0.05 9.17 -14.71
C VAL A 182 0.82 10.31 -14.07
N SER A 183 0.39 10.81 -12.90
CA SER A 183 1.10 11.89 -12.19
C SER A 183 2.48 11.44 -11.73
N THR A 184 2.60 10.23 -11.17
CA THR A 184 3.87 9.72 -10.64
C THR A 184 4.86 9.43 -11.78
N ILE A 185 4.40 8.76 -12.85
CA ILE A 185 5.23 8.51 -14.03
C ILE A 185 5.63 9.83 -14.68
N GLY A 186 4.69 10.77 -14.82
CA GLY A 186 4.96 12.10 -15.36
C GLY A 186 6.01 12.86 -14.56
N LEU A 187 5.95 12.80 -13.22
CA LEU A 187 6.92 13.44 -12.33
C LEU A 187 8.32 12.82 -12.48
N VAL A 188 8.42 11.49 -12.57
CA VAL A 188 9.70 10.79 -12.78
C VAL A 188 10.29 11.12 -14.15
N LEU A 189 9.49 11.07 -15.22
CA LEU A 189 9.93 11.39 -16.58
C LEU A 189 10.36 12.86 -16.70
N TRP A 190 9.61 13.78 -16.09
CA TRP A 190 9.93 15.20 -16.08
C TRP A 190 11.22 15.49 -15.31
N GLY A 191 11.40 14.88 -14.13
CA GLY A 191 12.62 14.97 -13.35
C GLY A 191 13.84 14.43 -14.13
N GLY A 192 13.68 13.26 -14.77
CA GLY A 192 14.72 12.68 -15.63
C GLY A 192 15.07 13.55 -16.84
N PHE A 193 14.07 14.17 -17.48
CA PHE A 193 14.28 15.10 -18.59
C PHE A 193 15.05 16.35 -18.16
N ARG A 194 14.70 16.94 -17.00
CA ARG A 194 15.45 18.07 -16.44
C ARG A 194 16.91 17.73 -16.17
N LEU A 195 17.15 16.57 -15.56
CA LEU A 195 18.49 16.15 -15.15
C LEU A 195 19.36 15.76 -16.37
N LEU A 196 18.82 15.00 -17.33
CA LEU A 196 19.60 14.42 -18.42
C LEU A 196 19.65 15.28 -19.69
N VAL A 197 18.63 16.11 -19.95
CA VAL A 197 18.50 16.87 -21.20
C VAL A 197 18.70 18.36 -20.99
N LEU A 198 18.07 18.94 -19.97
CA LEU A 198 18.24 20.36 -19.66
C LEU A 198 19.54 20.64 -18.89
N GLY A 199 20.14 19.62 -18.28
CA GLY A 199 21.36 19.76 -17.49
C GLY A 199 21.13 20.52 -16.18
N ASP A 200 19.90 20.48 -15.64
CA ASP A 200 19.60 21.08 -14.33
C ASP A 200 20.33 20.28 -13.24
N ASP A 201 21.23 20.94 -12.49
CA ASP A 201 21.85 20.35 -11.31
C ASP A 201 20.85 20.38 -10.14
N LEU A 202 20.43 19.19 -9.69
CA LEU A 202 19.66 19.01 -8.48
C LEU A 202 20.56 19.23 -7.25
N HIS A 203 20.78 20.50 -6.90
CA HIS A 203 21.43 20.88 -5.66
C HIS A 203 20.42 20.92 -4.52
N ALA A 204 20.47 19.91 -3.65
CA ALA A 204 19.77 19.96 -2.37
C ALA A 204 20.37 21.13 -1.54
N PRO A 205 19.58 21.82 -0.70
CA PRO A 205 20.11 22.83 0.22
C PRO A 205 21.23 22.31 1.15
N SER A 206 21.30 21.00 1.31
CA SER A 206 22.33 20.30 2.08
C SER A 206 23.53 19.82 1.27
N ALA A 207 23.60 20.07 -0.05
CA ALA A 207 24.63 19.51 -0.93
C ALA A 207 26.05 19.98 -0.55
N ASP A 208 26.17 21.21 -0.05
CA ASP A 208 27.44 21.80 0.34
C ASP A 208 27.86 21.46 1.78
N PHE A 209 27.04 20.69 2.52
CA PHE A 209 27.37 20.32 3.88
C PHE A 209 28.47 19.26 3.91
N GLN A 210 29.60 19.62 4.52
CA GLN A 210 30.66 18.66 4.82
C GLN A 210 30.30 17.85 6.07
N ILE A 211 30.29 16.53 5.93
CA ILE A 211 29.97 15.62 7.02
C ILE A 211 31.24 15.39 7.83
N THR A 212 31.35 16.05 8.97
CA THR A 212 32.42 15.80 9.94
C THR A 212 32.00 14.66 10.86
N PRO A 213 32.73 13.52 10.90
CA PRO A 213 32.41 12.43 11.81
C PRO A 213 32.70 12.85 13.26
N GLU A 214 31.65 13.11 14.06
CA GLU A 214 31.78 13.34 15.51
C GLU A 214 32.10 12.05 16.27
N GLN A 215 31.64 10.90 15.77
CA GLN A 215 31.89 9.58 16.35
C GLN A 215 32.24 8.59 15.25
N SER A 216 33.47 8.09 15.24
CA SER A 216 33.91 6.99 14.37
C SER A 216 33.51 5.61 14.90
N ASN A 217 32.99 5.54 16.13
CA ASN A 217 32.69 4.31 16.84
C ASN A 217 31.19 4.00 16.87
N LEU A 218 30.46 4.29 15.80
CA LEU A 218 29.27 3.49 15.51
C LEU A 218 29.79 2.06 15.33
N THR A 219 29.55 1.22 16.34
CA THR A 219 29.89 -0.21 16.29
C THR A 219 29.38 -0.72 14.95
N SER A 220 30.23 -1.33 14.13
CA SER A 220 29.90 -1.74 12.76
C SER A 220 28.60 -2.56 12.70
N PHE A 221 28.30 -3.24 13.81
CA PHE A 221 27.02 -3.90 14.07
C PHE A 221 25.80 -2.95 14.06
N ALA A 222 25.84 -1.81 14.75
CA ALA A 222 24.75 -0.83 14.79
C ALA A 222 24.48 -0.24 13.40
N ALA A 223 25.53 0.06 12.63
CA ALA A 223 25.39 0.52 11.25
C ALA A 223 24.74 -0.54 10.35
N ALA A 224 25.20 -1.79 10.42
CA ALA A 224 24.61 -2.91 9.68
C ALA A 224 23.16 -3.15 10.09
N PHE A 225 22.86 -3.10 11.39
CA PHE A 225 21.51 -3.24 11.92
C PHE A 225 20.58 -2.14 11.41
N LEU A 226 21.04 -0.88 11.35
CA LEU A 226 20.26 0.23 10.83
C LEU A 226 19.99 0.09 9.33
N ILE A 227 20.96 -0.36 8.54
CA ILE A 227 20.76 -0.65 7.11
C ILE A 227 19.72 -1.77 6.94
N LEU A 228 19.83 -2.85 7.71
CA LEU A 228 18.85 -3.95 7.69
C LEU A 228 17.46 -3.49 8.16
N ARG A 229 17.40 -2.59 9.14
CA ARG A 229 16.14 -1.98 9.61
C ARG A 229 15.52 -1.11 8.53
N ALA A 230 16.31 -0.29 7.85
CA ALA A 230 15.84 0.56 6.74
C ALA A 230 15.33 -0.30 5.57
N PHE A 231 16.03 -1.39 5.26
CA PHE A 231 15.57 -2.39 4.29
C PHE A 231 14.25 -3.04 4.73
N SER A 232 14.16 -3.51 5.98
CA SER A 232 12.93 -4.10 6.51
C SER A 232 11.74 -3.13 6.51
N SER A 233 11.96 -1.84 6.75
CA SER A 233 10.92 -0.83 6.65
C SER A 233 10.54 -0.56 5.19
N GLY A 234 11.52 -0.49 4.29
CA GLY A 234 11.31 -0.33 2.85
C GLY A 234 10.56 -1.50 2.20
N CYS A 235 10.66 -2.70 2.77
CA CYS A 235 9.86 -3.86 2.38
C CYS A 235 8.35 -3.65 2.53
N ALA A 236 7.87 -2.60 3.22
CA ALA A 236 6.47 -2.21 3.16
C ALA A 236 5.99 -1.87 1.74
N ALA A 237 6.90 -1.60 0.79
CA ALA A 237 6.58 -1.46 -0.63
C ALA A 237 6.04 -2.75 -1.27
N LEU A 238 6.26 -3.91 -0.64
CA LEU A 238 5.90 -5.24 -1.15
C LEU A 238 4.44 -5.62 -0.88
N THR A 239 3.77 -4.92 0.04
CA THR A 239 2.37 -5.19 0.40
C THR A 239 1.43 -4.83 -0.75
N GLY A 240 0.27 -5.49 -0.83
CA GLY A 240 -0.74 -5.28 -1.85
C GLY A 240 -0.58 -6.13 -3.11
N VAL A 241 0.51 -6.90 -3.26
CA VAL A 241 0.65 -7.88 -4.35
C VAL A 241 -0.34 -9.03 -4.17
N GLU A 242 -0.57 -9.42 -2.92
CA GLU A 242 -1.54 -10.43 -2.49
C GLU A 242 -2.98 -10.03 -2.81
N ALA A 243 -3.31 -8.73 -2.82
CA ALA A 243 -4.63 -8.25 -3.19
C ALA A 243 -4.98 -8.62 -4.64
N ILE A 244 -3.98 -8.62 -5.54
CA ILE A 244 -4.16 -9.03 -6.94
C ILE A 244 -4.35 -10.54 -7.03
N SER A 245 -3.58 -11.35 -6.31
CA SER A 245 -3.72 -12.81 -6.34
C SER A 245 -5.05 -13.28 -5.74
N ASN A 246 -5.50 -12.65 -4.67
CA ASN A 246 -6.79 -12.94 -4.04
C ASN A 246 -7.97 -12.46 -4.90
N GLY A 247 -7.75 -11.42 -5.71
CA GLY A 247 -8.74 -10.83 -6.60
C GLY A 247 -9.00 -11.59 -7.91
N VAL A 248 -8.20 -12.62 -8.25
CA VAL A 248 -8.30 -13.39 -9.51
C VAL A 248 -9.73 -13.86 -9.85
N PRO A 249 -10.58 -14.31 -8.90
CA PRO A 249 -11.97 -14.68 -9.19
C PRO A 249 -12.77 -13.56 -9.86
N ALA A 250 -12.52 -12.30 -9.49
CA ALA A 250 -13.25 -11.12 -9.96
C ALA A 250 -12.87 -10.64 -11.37
N PHE A 251 -11.80 -11.19 -11.99
CA PHE A 251 -11.38 -10.80 -13.33
C PHE A 251 -12.22 -11.48 -14.43
N ARG A 252 -12.61 -10.72 -15.45
CA ARG A 252 -13.19 -11.30 -16.68
C ARG A 252 -12.13 -12.06 -17.47
N LYS A 253 -12.47 -13.23 -18.02
CA LYS A 253 -11.57 -14.02 -18.87
C LYS A 253 -11.13 -13.22 -20.12
N PRO A 254 -9.88 -13.36 -20.58
CA PRO A 254 -8.79 -14.13 -19.97
C PRO A 254 -8.32 -13.46 -18.67
N LYS A 255 -8.03 -14.27 -17.64
CA LYS A 255 -7.51 -13.78 -16.35
C LYS A 255 -6.01 -13.54 -16.48
#